data_AF-A0AAD4Q7V2-F1
#
_entry.id   AF-A0AAD4Q7V2-F1
#
_cell.length_a   1.000
_cell.length_b   1.000
_cell.length_c   1.000
_cell.angle_alpha   90.00
_cell.angle_beta   90.00
_cell.angle_gamma   90.00
#
_symmetry.space_group_name_H-M   'P 1'
#
loop_
_entity.id
_entity.type
_entity.pdbx_description
1 polymer ?
#
loop_
_entity_poly.entity_id
_entity_poly.type
_entity_poly.pdbx_seq_one_letter_code
_entity_poly.pdbx_strand_id
1 'polypeptide(L)'
;MPGQKLSMVSTQIAESRGSQSQPIGVGVTVIRARNIPHIKTTFGRKREFFVTIAYGATTKKTEKQTEKRTKSVRIDGRTAVWDQRLDTFFIQPSSHLNLCLYAKRLTKSDILVGTHEMVIPNESESNISVTLGDGNGQAGQSTSRVTLDLMITVSANRTPPSDLPNILTEGDDTLTEGVPKPTMAPDSRRPDRSSAPDYLLPPPDHIPVQSSFLMTQDQGEMSLVEKARFDLDRADEVEKLVDGSKTWEGVVGKIKWVMDTLSPVAELHPIAQMAHKVLSVIPEELSKQYQRDDNVRTLLKSMHDAFDFANHEDTLRSIKPKSKQADVLALMLRNVCICSDFIQSYVNDSRFLMRMVKSMGGGVEEKIEALSAAFVENRRAFLDQAVITAEITAFQILNDMGNISAKLEWVSSQVSDR
;
A
#
# COMPACT_ATOMS: atom_id res chain seq x y z
N MET A 1 67.14 32.48 24.87
CA MET A 1 66.51 33.09 23.68
C MET A 1 67.31 32.66 22.46
N PRO A 2 66.69 32.21 21.35
CA PRO A 2 66.02 30.92 21.17
C PRO A 2 66.68 30.06 20.06
N GLY A 3 66.24 28.80 19.91
CA GLY A 3 66.59 27.97 18.74
C GLY A 3 66.38 26.46 18.92
N GLN A 4 65.19 26.01 19.35
CA GLN A 4 64.84 24.58 19.35
C GLN A 4 64.47 24.14 17.92
N LYS A 5 65.26 23.19 17.38
CA LYS A 5 64.98 22.47 16.13
C LYS A 5 63.88 21.43 16.38
N LEU A 6 62.71 21.64 15.76
CA LEU A 6 61.66 20.64 15.61
C LEU A 6 62.09 19.61 14.57
N SER A 7 62.31 18.37 15.02
CA SER A 7 62.51 17.20 14.17
C SER A 7 61.14 16.76 13.62
N MET A 8 60.99 16.86 12.30
CA MET A 8 59.78 16.52 11.57
C MET A 8 59.79 15.01 11.32
N VAL A 9 58.96 14.27 12.06
CA VAL A 9 58.72 12.84 11.82
C VAL A 9 57.80 12.71 10.62
N SER A 10 58.37 12.43 9.45
CA SER A 10 57.63 12.08 8.23
C SER A 10 56.90 10.75 8.44
N THR A 11 55.59 10.82 8.64
CA THR A 11 54.70 9.64 8.60
C THR A 11 54.47 9.30 7.13
N GLN A 12 55.16 8.28 6.63
CA GLN A 12 54.86 7.68 5.32
C GLN A 12 53.50 6.98 5.40
N ILE A 13 52.48 7.61 4.84
CA ILE A 13 51.20 6.96 4.51
C ILE A 13 51.47 6.11 3.27
N ALA A 14 51.68 4.81 3.48
CA ALA A 14 51.71 3.85 2.40
C ALA A 14 50.29 3.66 1.86
N GLU A 15 50.02 4.19 0.66
CA GLU A 15 48.84 3.86 -0.14
C GLU A 15 48.89 2.37 -0.51
N SER A 16 48.29 1.54 0.35
CA SER A 16 48.06 0.13 0.07
C SER A 16 47.06 0.02 -1.09
N ARG A 17 47.55 -0.47 -2.24
CA ARG A 17 46.72 -0.77 -3.42
C ARG A 17 45.57 -1.69 -3.02
N GLY A 18 44.35 -1.25 -3.34
CA GLY A 18 43.07 -1.83 -2.92
C GLY A 18 42.96 -3.32 -3.20
N SER A 19 43.26 -4.13 -2.20
CA SER A 19 42.83 -5.52 -2.16
C SER A 19 41.33 -5.51 -1.92
N GLN A 20 40.55 -5.76 -2.98
CA GLN A 20 39.11 -5.84 -2.91
C GLN A 20 38.73 -6.96 -1.94
N SER A 21 38.24 -6.59 -0.75
CA SER A 21 37.84 -7.55 0.26
C SER A 21 36.71 -8.43 -0.28
N GLN A 22 36.82 -9.74 -0.09
CA GLN A 22 35.75 -10.66 -0.46
C GLN A 22 34.54 -10.44 0.47
N PRO A 23 33.30 -10.52 -0.06
CA PRO A 23 32.10 -10.48 0.78
C PRO A 23 32.13 -11.58 1.84
N ILE A 24 31.67 -11.27 3.04
CA ILE A 24 31.51 -12.21 4.15
C ILE A 24 30.04 -12.54 4.35
N GLY A 25 29.75 -13.81 4.69
CA GLY A 25 28.40 -14.26 5.04
C GLY A 25 28.11 -13.93 6.50
N VAL A 26 27.08 -13.14 6.76
CA VAL A 26 26.66 -12.73 8.10
C VAL A 26 25.28 -13.30 8.38
N GLY A 27 25.19 -14.13 9.43
CA GLY A 27 23.94 -14.59 10.01
C GLY A 27 23.66 -13.84 11.30
N VAL A 28 22.41 -13.40 11.50
CA VAL A 28 22.02 -12.71 12.73
C VAL A 28 20.82 -13.43 13.34
N THR A 29 20.94 -13.72 14.63
CA THR A 29 19.84 -14.21 15.46
C THR A 29 19.45 -13.13 16.45
N VAL A 30 18.21 -12.66 16.36
CA VAL A 30 17.64 -11.69 17.30
C VAL A 30 17.05 -12.47 18.47
N ILE A 31 17.66 -12.33 19.65
CA ILE A 31 17.28 -13.09 20.84
C ILE A 31 16.12 -12.35 21.53
N ARG A 32 16.39 -11.15 22.05
CA ARG A 32 15.41 -10.36 22.81
C ARG A 32 15.78 -8.88 22.90
N ALA A 33 14.80 -8.06 23.26
CA ALA A 33 14.98 -6.65 23.62
C ALA A 33 14.46 -6.43 25.04
N ARG A 34 15.23 -5.73 25.87
CA ARG A 34 14.96 -5.43 27.28
C ARG A 34 14.75 -3.94 27.48
N ASN A 35 14.06 -3.58 28.57
CA ASN A 35 13.77 -2.20 28.96
C ASN A 35 12.97 -1.43 27.91
N ILE A 36 12.09 -2.11 27.18
CA ILE A 36 11.23 -1.47 26.18
C ILE A 36 10.31 -0.46 26.88
N PRO A 37 10.25 0.80 26.42
CA PRO A 37 9.42 1.82 27.05
C PRO A 37 7.94 1.43 26.96
N HIS A 38 7.16 1.89 27.94
CA HIS A 38 5.71 1.69 27.91
C HIS A 38 5.08 2.62 26.86
N ILE A 39 4.88 2.10 25.66
CA ILE A 39 4.24 2.84 24.57
C ILE A 39 2.73 2.64 24.68
N LYS A 40 1.98 3.70 25.01
CA LYS A 40 0.52 3.69 25.21
C LYS A 40 -0.19 2.86 24.16
N THR A 41 -0.95 1.86 24.57
CA THR A 41 -1.72 1.02 23.65
C THR A 41 -3.01 1.73 23.26
N THR A 42 -3.42 1.62 22.00
CA THR A 42 -4.76 2.06 21.59
C THR A 42 -5.72 0.90 21.86
N PHE A 43 -6.82 1.16 22.58
CA PHE A 43 -7.86 0.15 22.89
C PHE A 43 -7.37 -1.05 23.73
N GLY A 44 -6.39 -0.85 24.62
CA GLY A 44 -5.96 -1.88 25.59
C GLY A 44 -5.26 -3.11 24.99
N ARG A 45 -5.04 -3.16 23.66
CA ARG A 45 -4.32 -4.27 23.03
C ARG A 45 -2.82 -4.15 23.24
N LYS A 46 -2.16 -5.23 23.69
CA LYS A 46 -0.68 -5.26 23.81
C LYS A 46 -0.05 -4.95 22.44
N ARG A 47 0.95 -4.06 22.43
CA ARG A 47 1.73 -3.75 21.21
C ARG A 47 2.62 -4.93 20.83
N GLU A 48 2.82 -5.06 19.54
CA GLU A 48 3.77 -6.00 18.95
C GLU A 48 5.02 -5.24 18.50
N PHE A 49 6.16 -5.91 18.52
CA PHE A 49 7.46 -5.33 18.22
C PHE A 49 8.20 -6.20 17.23
N PHE A 50 9.02 -5.59 16.40
CA PHE A 50 9.91 -6.30 15.48
C PHE A 50 11.21 -5.53 15.32
N VAL A 51 12.24 -6.25 14.91
CA VAL A 51 13.57 -5.70 14.65
C VAL A 51 13.84 -5.74 13.16
N THR A 52 14.43 -4.67 12.63
CA THR A 52 14.96 -4.67 11.28
C THR A 52 16.47 -4.47 11.29
N ILE A 53 17.12 -5.10 10.32
CA ILE A 53 18.55 -5.05 10.10
C ILE A 53 18.75 -4.60 8.67
N ALA A 54 19.26 -3.39 8.50
CA ALA A 54 19.59 -2.83 7.21
C ALA A 54 21.10 -2.85 6.99
N TYR A 55 21.51 -3.17 5.77
CA TYR A 55 22.91 -3.28 5.37
C TYR A 55 23.10 -2.87 3.90
N GLY A 56 24.27 -2.33 3.57
CA GLY A 56 24.60 -1.86 2.21
C GLY A 56 25.65 -0.74 2.23
N ALA A 57 26.24 -0.45 1.06
CA ALA A 57 27.24 0.59 0.93
C ALA A 57 26.60 2.00 1.01
N THR A 58 27.11 2.83 1.91
CA THR A 58 26.61 4.21 2.13
C THR A 58 27.04 5.20 1.04
N THR A 59 27.82 4.76 0.03
CA THR A 59 28.62 5.68 -0.79
C THR A 59 28.04 6.02 -2.16
N LYS A 60 26.89 5.46 -2.58
CA LYS A 60 26.21 5.88 -3.82
C LYS A 60 24.71 6.02 -3.63
N LYS A 61 24.19 7.20 -3.96
CA LYS A 61 22.79 7.66 -3.82
C LYS A 61 21.73 6.80 -4.56
N THR A 62 22.15 5.76 -5.27
CA THR A 62 21.33 4.87 -6.08
C THR A 62 21.43 3.39 -5.68
N GLU A 63 22.23 3.05 -4.67
CA GLU A 63 22.36 1.65 -4.24
C GLU A 63 21.22 1.26 -3.29
N LYS A 64 20.46 0.23 -3.69
CA LYS A 64 19.26 -0.25 -2.98
C LYS A 64 19.68 -0.84 -1.63
N GLN A 65 19.41 -0.11 -0.54
CA GLN A 65 19.58 -0.62 0.82
C GLN A 65 18.74 -1.90 0.98
N THR A 66 19.38 -2.98 1.44
CA THR A 66 18.68 -4.24 1.69
C THR A 66 18.33 -4.30 3.17
N GLU A 67 17.12 -4.77 3.48
CA GLU A 67 16.60 -4.85 4.83
C GLU A 67 16.06 -6.26 5.12
N LYS A 68 16.38 -6.79 6.30
CA LYS A 68 15.81 -8.03 6.84
C LYS A 68 15.02 -7.71 8.11
N ARG A 69 13.92 -8.44 8.35
CA ARG A 69 12.97 -8.15 9.43
C ARG A 69 12.57 -9.41 10.21
N THR A 70 12.49 -9.30 11.53
CA THR A 70 11.93 -10.36 12.39
C THR A 70 10.39 -10.37 12.35
N LYS A 71 9.80 -11.50 12.75
CA LYS A 71 8.36 -11.59 13.03
C LYS A 71 8.00 -10.63 14.16
N SER A 72 6.76 -10.16 14.15
CA SER A 72 6.25 -9.32 15.23
C SER A 72 5.95 -10.17 16.46
N VAL A 73 6.42 -9.75 17.64
CA VAL A 73 6.19 -10.45 18.92
C VAL A 73 5.58 -9.50 19.95
N ARG A 74 4.77 -10.02 20.86
CA ARG A 74 4.20 -9.24 21.97
C ARG A 74 5.22 -9.13 23.09
N ILE A 75 5.16 -8.02 23.83
CA ILE A 75 5.97 -7.85 25.04
C ILE A 75 5.37 -8.61 26.23
N ASP A 76 6.27 -9.17 27.03
CA ASP A 76 6.00 -9.61 28.39
C ASP A 76 6.77 -8.71 29.37
N GLY A 77 6.04 -7.96 30.19
CA GLY A 77 6.60 -6.86 30.98
C GLY A 77 7.29 -5.81 30.10
N ARG A 78 8.61 -5.67 30.24
CA ARG A 78 9.45 -4.75 29.45
C ARG A 78 10.38 -5.47 28.48
N THR A 79 10.07 -6.73 28.16
CA THR A 79 10.91 -7.61 27.35
C THR A 79 10.13 -8.15 26.16
N ALA A 80 10.73 -8.12 24.97
CA ALA A 80 10.27 -8.83 23.79
C ALA A 80 11.30 -9.91 23.45
N VAL A 81 10.85 -11.15 23.23
CA VAL A 81 11.72 -12.30 22.90
C VAL A 81 11.34 -12.81 21.52
N TRP A 82 12.33 -12.97 20.64
CA TRP A 82 12.15 -13.45 19.27
C TRP A 82 12.77 -14.83 19.06
N ASP A 83 13.97 -15.07 19.59
CA ASP A 83 14.81 -16.25 19.30
C ASP A 83 14.81 -16.62 17.81
N GLN A 84 14.86 -15.58 16.96
CA GLN A 84 14.66 -15.72 15.52
C GLN A 84 15.97 -15.51 14.78
N ARG A 85 16.39 -16.54 14.05
CA ARG A 85 17.47 -16.46 13.06
C ARG A 85 16.94 -15.86 11.76
N LEU A 86 17.63 -14.84 11.26
CA LEU A 86 17.40 -14.27 9.93
C LEU A 86 18.26 -15.00 8.90
N ASP A 87 17.84 -14.97 7.63
CA ASP A 87 18.62 -15.55 6.53
C ASP A 87 20.02 -14.94 6.49
N THR A 88 21.03 -15.75 6.20
CA THR A 88 22.39 -15.28 5.99
C THR A 88 22.44 -14.34 4.78
N PHE A 89 23.14 -13.22 4.94
CA PHE A 89 23.35 -12.23 3.89
C PHE A 89 24.84 -11.95 3.69
N PHE A 90 25.22 -11.52 2.49
CA PHE A 90 26.62 -11.28 2.11
C PHE A 90 26.91 -9.78 2.05
N ILE A 91 27.91 -9.32 2.80
CA ILE A 91 28.29 -7.91 2.87
C ILE A 91 29.80 -7.73 2.86
N GLN A 92 30.26 -6.53 2.51
CA GLN A 92 31.68 -6.19 2.59
C GLN A 92 32.11 -6.14 4.07
N PRO A 93 33.30 -6.65 4.45
CA PRO A 93 33.76 -6.66 5.84
C PRO A 93 33.76 -5.29 6.53
N SER A 94 33.90 -4.20 5.77
CA SER A 94 33.86 -2.82 6.27
C SER A 94 32.45 -2.23 6.36
N SER A 95 31.40 -3.01 6.07
CA SER A 95 30.02 -2.51 6.09
C SER A 95 29.51 -2.35 7.53
N HIS A 96 28.68 -1.34 7.73
CA HIS A 96 27.94 -1.15 8.97
C HIS A 96 26.59 -1.86 8.90
N LEU A 97 26.13 -2.37 10.04
CA LEU A 97 24.76 -2.84 10.23
C LEU A 97 23.98 -1.77 10.97
N ASN A 98 22.81 -1.41 10.45
CA ASN A 98 21.87 -0.54 11.13
C ASN A 98 20.73 -1.39 11.71
N LEU A 99 20.61 -1.37 13.03
CA LEU A 99 19.65 -2.13 13.80
C LEU A 99 18.54 -1.20 14.28
N CYS A 100 17.29 -1.49 13.92
CA CYS A 100 16.15 -0.68 14.33
C CYS A 100 15.11 -1.54 15.05
N LEU A 101 14.66 -1.10 16.22
CA LEU A 101 13.53 -1.70 16.93
C LEU A 101 12.28 -0.86 16.67
N TYR A 102 11.22 -1.51 16.23
CA TYR A 102 9.93 -0.86 15.96
C TYR A 102 8.82 -1.42 16.84
N ALA A 103 7.91 -0.54 17.24
CA ALA A 103 6.63 -0.91 17.81
C ALA A 103 5.57 -0.82 16.70
N LYS A 104 5.00 -1.98 16.37
CA LYS A 104 4.02 -2.12 15.30
C LYS A 104 2.78 -1.29 15.62
N ARG A 105 2.29 -0.55 14.63
CA ARG A 105 0.99 0.13 14.69
C ARG A 105 0.05 -0.52 13.68
N LEU A 106 -1.24 -0.48 14.00
CA LEU A 106 -2.27 -1.05 13.14
C LEU A 106 -2.72 -0.10 12.03
N THR A 107 -2.59 1.21 12.23
CA THR A 107 -3.24 2.23 11.37
C THR A 107 -2.36 3.43 11.05
N LYS A 108 -1.10 3.44 11.49
CA LYS A 108 -0.13 4.52 11.19
C LYS A 108 1.25 3.87 10.99
N SER A 109 2.22 4.64 10.51
CA SER A 109 3.62 4.20 10.44
C SER A 109 4.10 3.67 11.79
N ASP A 110 4.86 2.58 11.74
CA ASP A 110 5.43 1.93 12.91
C ASP A 110 6.29 2.92 13.71
N ILE A 111 6.27 2.80 15.04
CA ILE A 111 7.00 3.72 15.91
C ILE A 111 8.43 3.21 16.05
N LEU A 112 9.40 3.96 15.56
CA LEU A 112 10.81 3.70 15.84
C LEU A 112 11.05 3.87 17.35
N VAL A 113 11.40 2.77 18.01
CA VAL A 113 11.70 2.72 19.44
C VAL A 113 13.15 3.10 19.69
N GLY A 114 14.05 2.65 18.80
CA GLY A 114 15.45 3.04 18.83
C GLY A 114 16.25 2.43 17.69
N THR A 115 17.41 3.02 17.43
CA THR A 115 18.35 2.63 16.36
C THR A 115 19.76 2.45 16.91
N HIS A 116 20.55 1.56 16.31
CA HIS A 116 21.96 1.39 16.62
C HIS A 116 22.73 1.01 15.36
N GLU A 117 23.79 1.76 15.07
CA GLU A 117 24.73 1.43 14.01
C GLU A 117 25.94 0.71 14.63
N MET A 118 26.33 -0.43 14.07
CA MET A 118 27.47 -1.21 14.54
C MET A 118 28.32 -1.76 13.40
N VAL A 119 29.60 -1.96 13.68
CA VAL A 119 30.54 -2.67 12.81
C VAL A 119 30.40 -4.18 13.08
N ILE A 120 30.54 -4.98 12.02
CA ILE A 120 30.51 -6.45 12.12
C ILE A 120 31.69 -6.91 13.00
N PRO A 121 31.47 -7.74 14.02
CA PRO A 121 32.57 -8.30 14.80
C PRO A 121 33.46 -9.18 13.92
N ASN A 122 34.77 -9.17 14.18
CA ASN A 122 35.73 -10.01 13.45
C ASN A 122 35.68 -11.49 13.86
N GLU A 123 35.01 -11.81 14.98
CA GLU A 123 34.89 -13.17 15.49
C GLU A 123 33.81 -13.96 14.73
N SER A 124 33.99 -15.27 14.63
CA SER A 124 33.06 -16.14 13.91
C SER A 124 31.68 -16.24 14.56
N GLU A 125 31.59 -16.04 15.87
CA GLU A 125 30.35 -16.06 16.63
C GLU A 125 30.47 -15.18 17.87
N SER A 126 29.59 -14.18 18.00
CA SER A 126 29.59 -13.27 19.14
C SER A 126 28.17 -13.03 19.65
N ASN A 127 28.00 -13.14 20.97
CA ASN A 127 26.80 -12.68 21.67
C ASN A 127 27.00 -11.21 22.04
N ILE A 128 26.16 -10.34 21.47
CA ILE A 128 26.30 -8.89 21.59
C ILE A 128 25.04 -8.31 22.22
N SER A 129 25.22 -7.42 23.18
CA SER A 129 24.15 -6.59 23.74
C SER A 129 24.38 -5.16 23.30
N VAL A 130 23.53 -4.63 22.42
CA VAL A 130 23.61 -3.25 21.94
C VAL A 130 22.59 -2.37 22.64
N THR A 131 22.98 -1.12 22.93
CA THR A 131 22.04 -0.11 23.45
C THR A 131 21.51 0.72 22.30
N LEU A 132 20.19 0.76 22.13
CA LEU A 132 19.54 1.52 21.07
C LEU A 132 19.43 3.00 21.48
N GLY A 133 19.85 3.90 20.60
CA GLY A 133 19.68 5.34 20.74
C GLY A 133 18.29 5.81 20.28
N ASP A 134 17.87 6.99 20.73
CA ASP A 134 16.70 7.66 20.18
C ASP A 134 17.03 8.12 18.75
N GLY A 135 16.24 7.70 17.76
CA GLY A 135 16.54 7.92 16.34
C GLY A 135 16.63 9.39 15.90
N ASN A 136 16.42 10.35 16.81
CA ASN A 136 16.45 11.79 16.54
C ASN A 136 17.79 12.45 16.90
N GLY A 137 18.76 11.73 17.48
CA GLY A 137 20.05 12.31 17.90
C GLY A 137 19.96 13.37 19.00
N GLN A 138 18.75 13.73 19.44
CA GLN A 138 18.49 14.56 20.61
C GLN A 138 18.36 13.66 21.83
N ALA A 139 19.51 13.32 22.43
CA ALA A 139 19.59 12.67 23.73
C ALA A 139 18.97 13.58 24.81
N GLY A 140 17.65 13.53 24.97
CA GLY A 140 16.93 14.45 25.82
C GLY A 140 15.52 13.95 26.13
N GLN A 141 15.38 13.31 27.28
CA GLN A 141 14.16 13.10 28.09
C GLN A 141 13.52 11.70 28.12
N SER A 142 13.88 10.73 27.28
CA SER A 142 13.45 9.35 27.51
C SER A 142 14.45 8.61 28.40
N THR A 143 14.09 8.33 29.65
CA THR A 143 14.99 7.82 30.70
C THR A 143 15.35 6.34 30.58
N SER A 144 14.73 5.59 29.65
CA SER A 144 14.92 4.14 29.55
C SER A 144 15.69 3.78 28.28
N ARG A 145 16.95 3.38 28.46
CA ARG A 145 17.80 2.82 27.39
C ARG A 145 17.33 1.40 27.06
N VAL A 146 16.92 1.18 25.82
CA VAL A 146 16.55 -0.15 25.33
C VAL A 146 17.82 -0.94 25.00
N THR A 147 17.88 -2.19 25.45
CA THR A 147 19.01 -3.09 25.16
C THR A 147 18.53 -4.22 24.25
N LEU A 148 19.19 -4.43 23.12
CA LEU A 148 18.91 -5.50 22.16
C LEU A 148 20.01 -6.55 22.23
N ASP A 149 19.63 -7.79 22.53
CA ASP A 149 20.53 -8.95 22.63
C ASP A 149 20.48 -9.74 21.31
N LEU A 150 21.64 -9.95 20.70
CA LEU A 150 21.82 -10.56 19.38
C LEU A 150 22.93 -11.60 19.43
N MET A 151 22.85 -12.60 18.56
CA MET A 151 23.95 -13.50 18.24
C MET A 151 24.30 -13.34 16.77
N ILE A 152 25.54 -12.96 16.50
CA ILE A 152 26.04 -12.75 15.15
C ILE A 152 27.01 -13.86 14.81
N THR A 153 26.77 -14.55 13.71
CA THR A 153 27.66 -15.57 13.16
C THR A 153 28.27 -15.06 11.86
N VAL A 154 29.59 -14.98 11.80
CA VAL A 154 30.33 -14.60 10.60
C VAL A 154 30.97 -15.85 10.00
N SER A 155 30.62 -16.13 8.75
CA SER A 155 31.17 -17.24 7.99
C SER A 155 32.13 -16.71 6.93
N ALA A 156 33.39 -17.16 7.01
CA ALA A 156 34.37 -16.93 5.97
C ALA A 156 33.94 -17.70 4.71
N ASN A 157 33.55 -16.93 3.70
CA ASN A 157 33.51 -17.28 2.29
C ASN A 157 33.11 -18.73 1.96
N ARG A 158 31.79 -19.00 1.91
CA ARG A 158 31.31 -19.99 0.95
C ARG A 158 31.07 -19.26 -0.34
N THR A 159 31.75 -19.70 -1.41
CA THR A 159 31.43 -19.33 -2.77
C THR A 159 29.89 -19.35 -2.90
N PRO A 160 29.24 -18.25 -3.29
CA PRO A 160 27.81 -18.27 -3.56
C PRO A 160 27.55 -19.47 -4.46
N PRO A 161 26.57 -20.34 -4.17
CA PRO A 161 26.30 -21.49 -5.03
C PRO A 161 26.10 -20.96 -6.46
N SER A 162 27.06 -21.25 -7.33
CA SER A 162 27.16 -20.72 -8.69
C SER A 162 26.03 -21.19 -9.62
N ASP A 163 25.12 -21.99 -9.09
CA ASP A 163 24.00 -22.60 -9.81
C ASP A 163 22.70 -21.85 -9.52
N LEU A 164 22.63 -20.61 -10.00
CA LEU A 164 21.35 -19.95 -10.27
C LEU A 164 21.22 -19.88 -11.81
N PRO A 165 20.41 -20.75 -12.44
CA PRO A 165 20.29 -20.75 -13.89
C PRO A 165 19.68 -19.42 -14.35
N ASN A 166 20.37 -18.78 -15.29
CA ASN A 166 19.83 -17.70 -16.09
C ASN A 166 18.58 -18.21 -16.82
N ILE A 167 17.38 -17.87 -16.33
CA ILE A 167 16.15 -18.05 -17.10
C ILE A 167 15.84 -16.73 -17.78
N LEU A 168 16.23 -16.66 -19.05
CA LEU A 168 15.77 -15.68 -20.02
C LEU A 168 15.11 -16.44 -21.18
N THR A 169 13.79 -16.25 -21.28
CA THR A 169 12.93 -16.25 -22.47
C THR A 169 12.62 -17.55 -23.24
N GLU A 170 11.31 -17.68 -23.46
CA GLU A 170 10.60 -18.32 -24.60
C GLU A 170 10.30 -19.82 -24.57
N GLY A 171 9.04 -20.13 -24.95
CA GLY A 171 8.66 -21.42 -25.53
C GLY A 171 7.46 -22.09 -24.87
N ASP A 172 6.30 -21.89 -25.49
CA ASP A 172 5.12 -22.76 -25.53
C ASP A 172 5.37 -24.24 -25.16
N ASP A 173 4.48 -24.83 -24.34
CA ASP A 173 3.81 -26.08 -24.72
C ASP A 173 2.68 -26.44 -23.74
N THR A 174 1.52 -26.60 -24.34
CA THR A 174 0.28 -27.21 -23.83
C THR A 174 0.50 -28.58 -23.16
N LEU A 175 -0.04 -28.76 -21.96
CA LEU A 175 -0.41 -30.08 -21.44
C LEU A 175 -1.75 -30.04 -20.70
N THR A 176 -2.69 -30.75 -21.30
CA THR A 176 -4.01 -31.16 -20.80
C THR A 176 -3.88 -32.26 -19.75
N GLU A 177 -4.41 -32.02 -18.55
CA GLU A 177 -4.81 -33.03 -17.55
C GLU A 177 -5.97 -32.38 -16.77
N GLY A 178 -7.17 -32.92 -16.65
CA GLY A 178 -7.53 -34.30 -16.36
C GLY A 178 -8.43 -34.26 -15.10
N VAL A 179 -9.65 -33.70 -15.23
CA VAL A 179 -10.61 -33.58 -14.13
C VAL A 179 -11.39 -34.89 -13.98
N PRO A 180 -11.39 -35.56 -12.81
CA PRO A 180 -12.33 -36.63 -12.56
C PRO A 180 -13.65 -36.09 -12.00
N LYS A 181 -14.67 -36.29 -12.83
CA LYS A 181 -16.12 -36.24 -12.58
C LYS A 181 -16.53 -37.08 -11.35
N PRO A 182 -17.32 -36.55 -10.40
CA PRO A 182 -18.09 -37.37 -9.48
C PRO A 182 -19.50 -37.63 -10.03
N THR A 183 -19.78 -38.91 -10.14
CA THR A 183 -21.04 -39.55 -10.53
C THR A 183 -22.16 -39.25 -9.54
N MET A 184 -23.35 -38.93 -10.06
CA MET A 184 -24.59 -38.83 -9.30
C MET A 184 -25.10 -40.20 -8.86
N ALA A 185 -25.61 -40.29 -7.64
CA ALA A 185 -26.59 -41.29 -7.23
C ALA A 185 -27.83 -40.55 -6.66
N PRO A 186 -29.06 -40.93 -7.04
CA PRO A 186 -30.26 -40.37 -6.45
C PRO A 186 -30.70 -41.27 -5.28
N ASP A 187 -30.93 -40.68 -4.10
CA ASP A 187 -31.69 -41.38 -3.07
C ASP A 187 -32.94 -40.58 -2.70
N SER A 188 -34.03 -41.32 -2.68
CA SER A 188 -35.42 -40.91 -2.63
C SER A 188 -35.98 -41.35 -1.29
N ARG A 189 -36.22 -40.42 -0.36
CA ARG A 189 -37.17 -40.61 0.74
C ARG A 189 -37.85 -39.30 1.12
N ARG A 190 -39.16 -39.23 0.84
CA ARG A 190 -40.13 -38.35 1.53
C ARG A 190 -40.61 -39.05 2.84
N PRO A 191 -41.63 -38.52 3.56
CA PRO A 191 -41.59 -37.33 4.42
C PRO A 191 -42.17 -37.62 5.83
N ASP A 192 -41.79 -36.88 6.86
CA ASP A 192 -42.59 -36.78 8.09
C ASP A 192 -42.50 -35.35 8.62
N ARG A 193 -43.60 -34.59 8.56
CA ARG A 193 -44.63 -34.41 9.60
C ARG A 193 -44.13 -33.60 10.81
N SER A 194 -44.63 -32.36 10.85
CA SER A 194 -45.25 -31.69 12.00
C SER A 194 -44.45 -31.52 13.29
N SER A 195 -44.19 -30.27 13.69
CA SER A 195 -44.86 -29.67 14.86
C SER A 195 -44.41 -28.22 15.04
N ALA A 196 -45.37 -27.30 15.00
CA ALA A 196 -45.25 -25.96 15.58
C ALA A 196 -45.44 -26.05 17.11
N PRO A 197 -44.99 -25.03 17.85
CA PRO A 197 -45.80 -24.55 18.95
C PRO A 197 -46.03 -23.04 18.86
N ASP A 198 -47.31 -22.69 18.71
CA ASP A 198 -47.92 -21.51 19.30
C ASP A 198 -47.65 -21.50 20.81
N TYR A 199 -47.20 -20.39 21.40
CA TYR A 199 -47.67 -19.94 22.71
C TYR A 199 -47.45 -18.43 22.90
N LEU A 200 -48.57 -17.70 22.81
CA LEU A 200 -49.10 -16.74 23.78
C LEU A 200 -48.32 -15.45 24.10
N LEU A 201 -48.84 -14.35 23.54
CA LEU A 201 -48.88 -13.02 24.15
C LEU A 201 -49.78 -13.01 25.40
N PRO A 202 -49.44 -12.22 26.44
CA PRO A 202 -50.40 -11.69 27.39
C PRO A 202 -50.76 -10.21 27.10
N PRO A 203 -51.92 -9.73 27.61
CA PRO A 203 -52.56 -8.49 27.21
C PRO A 203 -52.10 -7.25 28.01
N PRO A 204 -52.44 -6.02 27.55
CA PRO A 204 -52.04 -4.78 28.18
C PRO A 204 -53.04 -4.37 29.26
N ASP A 205 -52.56 -3.93 30.42
CA ASP A 205 -53.37 -3.09 31.29
C ASP A 205 -52.54 -2.24 32.25
N HIS A 206 -53.13 -1.08 32.56
CA HIS A 206 -52.84 -0.13 33.66
C HIS A 206 -52.02 1.13 33.35
N ILE A 207 -52.78 2.18 33.00
CA ILE A 207 -52.53 3.57 33.38
C ILE A 207 -52.71 3.70 34.90
N PRO A 208 -51.84 4.46 35.60
CA PRO A 208 -52.39 5.54 36.42
C PRO A 208 -51.55 6.84 36.40
N VAL A 209 -52.29 7.94 36.23
CA VAL A 209 -52.30 9.13 37.08
C VAL A 209 -51.03 10.00 37.18
N GLN A 210 -51.27 11.27 36.80
CA GLN A 210 -50.54 12.49 37.11
C GLN A 210 -49.80 12.50 38.46
N SER A 211 -48.53 12.88 38.41
CA SER A 211 -47.94 13.71 39.47
C SER A 211 -47.03 14.76 38.84
N SER A 212 -47.45 15.99 39.02
CA SER A 212 -46.79 17.24 38.71
C SER A 212 -45.46 17.39 39.44
N PHE A 213 -44.37 17.55 38.69
CA PHE A 213 -43.18 18.27 39.15
C PHE A 213 -42.73 19.25 38.06
N LEU A 214 -42.94 20.53 38.36
CA LEU A 214 -42.28 21.66 37.72
C LEU A 214 -40.77 21.52 37.96
N MET A 215 -40.03 21.11 36.94
CA MET A 215 -38.61 21.38 36.83
C MET A 215 -38.47 22.59 35.91
N THR A 216 -38.18 23.72 36.53
CA THR A 216 -37.74 24.96 35.91
C THR A 216 -36.59 24.64 34.96
N GLN A 217 -36.86 24.61 33.66
CA GLN A 217 -35.83 24.55 32.63
C GLN A 217 -35.19 25.93 32.59
N ASP A 218 -34.09 26.06 33.33
CA ASP A 218 -33.13 27.14 33.21
C ASP A 218 -32.63 27.14 31.75
N GLN A 219 -33.32 27.91 30.90
CA GLN A 219 -32.82 28.32 29.59
C GLN A 219 -31.66 29.24 29.88
N GLY A 220 -30.48 28.65 30.09
CA GLY A 220 -29.23 29.36 29.96
C GLY A 220 -29.26 30.02 28.59
N GLU A 221 -29.29 31.35 28.59
CA GLU A 221 -29.04 32.18 27.41
C GLU A 221 -27.68 31.74 26.85
N MET A 222 -27.71 30.80 25.90
CA MET A 222 -26.55 30.54 25.05
C MET A 222 -26.21 31.89 24.42
N SER A 223 -24.99 32.34 24.73
CA SER A 223 -24.46 33.59 24.22
C SER A 223 -24.70 33.65 22.71
N LEU A 224 -25.08 34.81 22.18
CA LEU A 224 -25.20 35.03 20.73
C LEU A 224 -23.96 34.58 19.95
N VAL A 225 -22.80 34.54 20.63
CA VAL A 225 -21.52 34.04 20.10
C VAL A 225 -21.49 32.51 19.98
N GLU A 226 -22.09 31.77 20.91
CA GLU A 226 -22.17 30.30 20.85
C GLU A 226 -23.15 29.85 19.77
N LYS A 227 -24.28 30.55 19.62
CA LYS A 227 -25.22 30.31 18.53
C LYS A 227 -24.59 30.58 17.17
N ALA A 228 -23.84 31.68 17.03
CA ALA A 228 -23.11 31.99 15.80
C ALA A 228 -22.03 30.95 15.47
N ARG A 229 -21.33 30.40 16.47
CA ARG A 229 -20.36 29.31 16.28
C ARG A 229 -21.05 28.01 15.83
N PHE A 230 -22.17 27.67 16.45
CA PHE A 230 -22.97 26.49 16.08
C PHE A 230 -23.52 26.61 14.64
N ASP A 231 -23.98 27.80 14.24
CA ASP A 231 -24.47 28.06 12.89
C ASP A 231 -23.32 28.03 11.84
N LEU A 232 -22.10 28.44 12.22
CA LEU A 232 -20.90 28.38 11.38
C LEU A 232 -20.42 26.93 11.18
N ASP A 233 -20.37 26.14 12.25
CA ASP A 233 -20.03 24.72 12.20
C ASP A 233 -21.05 23.95 11.34
N ARG A 234 -22.34 24.32 11.41
CA ARG A 234 -23.40 23.74 10.57
C ARG A 234 -23.25 24.11 9.10
N ALA A 235 -22.82 25.34 8.79
CA ALA A 235 -22.59 25.76 7.41
C ALA A 235 -21.41 25.04 6.78
N ASP A 236 -20.32 24.85 7.53
CA ASP A 236 -19.13 24.08 7.10
C ASP A 236 -19.45 22.59 6.87
N GLU A 237 -20.30 21.98 7.71
CA GLU A 237 -20.79 20.63 7.46
C GLU A 237 -21.62 20.54 6.18
N VAL A 238 -22.52 21.49 5.93
CA VAL A 238 -23.36 21.52 4.71
C VAL A 238 -22.51 21.71 3.45
N GLU A 239 -21.50 22.59 3.49
CA GLU A 239 -20.59 22.83 2.35
C GLU A 239 -19.79 21.57 1.98
N LYS A 240 -19.27 20.85 2.98
CA LYS A 240 -18.54 19.58 2.80
C LYS A 240 -19.43 18.44 2.27
N LEU A 241 -20.70 18.43 2.66
CA LEU A 241 -21.70 17.45 2.21
C LEU A 241 -21.98 17.64 0.71
N VAL A 242 -22.07 18.90 0.29
CA VAL A 242 -22.26 19.31 -1.11
C VAL A 242 -21.04 18.98 -1.96
N ASP A 243 -19.82 19.16 -1.45
CA ASP A 243 -18.58 18.82 -2.17
C ASP A 243 -18.42 17.31 -2.43
N GLY A 244 -18.82 16.47 -1.46
CA GLY A 244 -18.79 15.02 -1.60
C GLY A 244 -19.77 14.46 -2.62
N SER A 245 -21.02 14.93 -2.59
CA SER A 245 -22.03 14.56 -3.60
C SER A 245 -21.56 14.93 -5.00
N LYS A 246 -21.03 16.15 -5.17
CA LYS A 246 -20.47 16.62 -6.45
C LYS A 246 -19.30 15.77 -6.93
N THR A 247 -18.40 15.39 -6.03
CA THR A 247 -17.25 14.53 -6.37
C THR A 247 -17.72 13.15 -6.84
N TRP A 248 -18.66 12.54 -6.12
CA TRP A 248 -19.24 11.25 -6.48
C TRP A 248 -20.00 11.31 -7.81
N GLU A 249 -20.88 12.29 -7.99
CA GLU A 249 -21.60 12.55 -9.24
C GLU A 249 -20.61 12.74 -10.41
N GLY A 250 -19.49 13.42 -10.17
CA GLY A 250 -18.39 13.55 -11.13
C GLY A 250 -17.76 12.21 -11.51
N VAL A 251 -17.48 11.33 -10.54
CA VAL A 251 -16.96 9.97 -10.78
C VAL A 251 -17.96 9.15 -11.62
N VAL A 252 -19.24 9.15 -11.21
CA VAL A 252 -20.29 8.41 -11.92
C VAL A 252 -20.48 8.95 -13.34
N GLY A 253 -20.48 10.27 -13.51
CA GLY A 253 -20.60 10.92 -14.81
C GLY A 253 -19.46 10.56 -15.76
N LYS A 254 -18.21 10.61 -15.29
CA LYS A 254 -17.02 10.23 -16.07
C LYS A 254 -17.04 8.77 -16.46
N ILE A 255 -17.33 7.87 -15.51
CA ILE A 255 -17.39 6.44 -15.79
C ILE A 255 -18.52 6.14 -16.77
N LYS A 256 -19.69 6.76 -16.61
CA LYS A 256 -20.80 6.64 -17.57
C LYS A 256 -20.38 7.07 -18.97
N TRP A 257 -19.73 8.23 -19.10
CA TRP A 257 -19.24 8.70 -20.38
C TRP A 257 -18.21 7.74 -21.02
N VAL A 258 -17.32 7.15 -20.20
CA VAL A 258 -16.38 6.11 -20.66
C VAL A 258 -17.15 4.92 -21.24
N MET A 259 -18.25 4.51 -20.61
CA MET A 259 -19.08 3.42 -21.13
C MET A 259 -19.79 3.77 -22.43
N ASP A 260 -20.44 4.94 -22.49
CA ASP A 260 -21.24 5.34 -23.64
C ASP A 260 -20.34 5.42 -24.89
N THR A 261 -19.10 5.87 -24.69
CA THR A 261 -18.09 5.95 -25.75
C THR A 261 -17.52 4.58 -26.15
N LEU A 262 -17.40 3.64 -25.21
CA LEU A 262 -16.83 2.30 -25.42
C LEU A 262 -17.88 1.21 -25.63
N SER A 263 -19.17 1.55 -25.68
CA SER A 263 -20.26 0.63 -25.99
C SER A 263 -20.03 -0.22 -27.25
N PRO A 264 -19.29 0.24 -28.29
CA PRO A 264 -18.93 -0.61 -29.44
C PRO A 264 -17.84 -1.67 -29.16
N VAL A 265 -17.09 -1.55 -28.05
CA VAL A 265 -15.97 -2.44 -27.70
C VAL A 265 -16.50 -3.61 -26.84
N ALA A 266 -16.80 -4.73 -27.49
CA ALA A 266 -17.47 -5.89 -26.89
C ALA A 266 -16.79 -6.46 -25.61
N GLU A 267 -15.47 -6.33 -25.47
CA GLU A 267 -14.71 -6.84 -24.31
C GLU A 267 -14.87 -5.98 -23.05
N LEU A 268 -15.14 -4.68 -23.21
CA LEU A 268 -15.29 -3.75 -22.09
C LEU A 268 -16.74 -3.64 -21.61
N HIS A 269 -17.70 -3.98 -22.47
CA HIS A 269 -19.13 -3.81 -22.20
C HIS A 269 -19.62 -4.49 -20.91
N PRO A 270 -19.29 -5.78 -20.60
CA PRO A 270 -19.78 -6.43 -19.38
C PRO A 270 -19.20 -5.83 -18.09
N ILE A 271 -17.91 -5.48 -18.10
CA ILE A 271 -17.21 -4.92 -16.93
C ILE A 271 -17.66 -3.47 -16.70
N ALA A 272 -17.81 -2.70 -17.78
CA ALA A 272 -18.33 -1.34 -17.75
C ALA A 272 -19.76 -1.30 -17.19
N GLN A 273 -20.65 -2.18 -17.68
CA GLN A 273 -22.03 -2.27 -17.21
C GLN A 273 -22.11 -2.62 -15.72
N MET A 274 -21.20 -3.48 -15.23
CA MET A 274 -21.12 -3.82 -13.82
C MET A 274 -20.69 -2.61 -12.98
N ALA A 275 -19.61 -1.92 -13.37
CA ALA A 275 -19.12 -0.74 -12.68
C ALA A 275 -20.19 0.35 -12.56
N HIS A 276 -20.94 0.64 -13.62
CA HIS A 276 -22.00 1.65 -13.57
C HIS A 276 -23.19 1.28 -12.69
N LYS A 277 -23.67 0.03 -12.78
CA LYS A 277 -24.76 -0.44 -11.92
C LYS A 277 -24.38 -0.31 -10.44
N VAL A 278 -23.15 -0.71 -10.13
CA VAL A 278 -22.59 -0.71 -8.79
C VAL A 278 -22.42 0.71 -8.24
N LEU A 279 -21.97 1.66 -9.06
CA LEU A 279 -21.86 3.08 -8.68
C LEU A 279 -23.22 3.82 -8.59
N SER A 280 -24.25 3.34 -9.30
CA SER A 280 -25.55 4.01 -9.30
C SER A 280 -26.35 3.79 -8.01
N VAL A 281 -25.97 2.81 -7.18
CA VAL A 281 -26.72 2.36 -6.00
C VAL A 281 -26.27 3.06 -4.71
N ILE A 282 -25.14 3.75 -4.72
CA ILE A 282 -24.44 4.20 -3.51
C ILE A 282 -24.71 5.66 -3.01
N PRO A 283 -25.42 6.57 -3.71
CA PRO A 283 -25.34 8.00 -3.38
C PRO A 283 -25.90 8.45 -2.00
N GLU A 284 -26.96 7.84 -1.45
CA GLU A 284 -27.57 8.36 -0.20
C GLU A 284 -26.76 8.04 1.06
N GLU A 285 -26.30 6.81 1.22
CA GLU A 285 -25.54 6.40 2.39
C GLU A 285 -24.06 6.81 2.32
N LEU A 286 -23.50 6.92 1.12
CA LEU A 286 -22.13 7.39 0.92
C LEU A 286 -21.96 8.84 1.37
N SER A 287 -22.96 9.69 1.11
CA SER A 287 -22.93 11.11 1.48
C SER A 287 -22.71 11.30 2.98
N LYS A 288 -23.35 10.47 3.81
CA LYS A 288 -23.23 10.50 5.27
C LYS A 288 -21.86 9.99 5.77
N GLN A 289 -21.25 9.09 5.02
CA GLN A 289 -19.98 8.43 5.38
C GLN A 289 -18.76 9.21 4.86
N TYR A 290 -18.85 9.78 3.66
CA TYR A 290 -17.83 10.59 2.99
C TYR A 290 -17.38 11.81 3.82
N GLN A 291 -18.28 12.37 4.62
CA GLN A 291 -17.95 13.48 5.52
C GLN A 291 -17.01 13.06 6.65
N ARG A 292 -17.14 11.83 7.14
CA ARG A 292 -16.49 11.39 8.39
C ARG A 292 -15.14 10.73 8.16
N ASP A 293 -14.83 10.36 6.93
CA ASP A 293 -13.66 9.53 6.62
C ASP A 293 -12.85 10.11 5.45
N ASP A 294 -11.71 10.71 5.78
CA ASP A 294 -10.76 11.28 4.81
C ASP A 294 -10.18 10.23 3.85
N ASN A 295 -10.21 8.96 4.22
CA ASN A 295 -9.61 7.88 3.44
C ASN A 295 -10.60 7.42 2.37
N VAL A 296 -11.89 7.34 2.69
CA VAL A 296 -12.96 7.20 1.69
C VAL A 296 -12.96 8.39 0.73
N ARG A 297 -12.77 9.61 1.24
CA ARG A 297 -12.64 10.81 0.40
C ARG A 297 -11.47 10.70 -0.57
N THR A 298 -10.31 10.29 -0.07
CA THR A 298 -9.09 10.10 -0.87
C THR A 298 -9.31 9.06 -1.96
N LEU A 299 -9.95 7.93 -1.64
CA LEU A 299 -10.27 6.88 -2.61
C LEU A 299 -11.16 7.38 -3.75
N LEU A 300 -12.24 8.09 -3.41
CA LEU A 300 -13.15 8.65 -4.42
C LEU A 300 -12.47 9.70 -5.29
N LYS A 301 -11.60 10.53 -4.70
CA LYS A 301 -10.79 11.47 -5.47
C LYS A 301 -9.83 10.75 -6.42
N SER A 302 -9.15 9.69 -5.96
CA SER A 302 -8.29 8.88 -6.83
C SER A 302 -9.07 8.22 -7.96
N MET A 303 -10.29 7.74 -7.72
CA MET A 303 -11.18 7.24 -8.77
C MET A 303 -11.53 8.36 -9.76
N HIS A 304 -11.92 9.54 -9.28
CA HIS A 304 -12.24 10.69 -10.11
C HIS A 304 -11.07 11.06 -11.03
N ASP A 305 -9.89 11.21 -10.44
CA ASP A 305 -8.68 11.60 -11.14
C ASP A 305 -8.22 10.51 -12.11
N ALA A 306 -8.40 9.23 -11.76
CA ALA A 306 -8.09 8.12 -12.66
C ALA A 306 -8.83 8.22 -14.00
N PHE A 307 -10.06 8.73 -14.00
CA PHE A 307 -10.89 8.90 -15.20
C PHE A 307 -10.95 10.35 -15.69
N ASP A 308 -10.01 11.23 -15.32
CA ASP A 308 -10.05 12.61 -15.81
C ASP A 308 -9.87 12.73 -17.33
N PHE A 309 -9.12 11.79 -17.93
CA PHE A 309 -8.89 11.66 -19.36
C PHE A 309 -10.18 11.41 -20.15
N ALA A 310 -11.24 10.96 -19.46
CA ALA A 310 -12.58 10.82 -20.03
C ALA A 310 -13.20 12.18 -20.46
N ASN A 311 -12.54 13.30 -20.20
CA ASN A 311 -12.96 14.59 -20.75
C ASN A 311 -12.50 14.79 -22.21
N HIS A 312 -11.71 13.88 -22.78
CA HIS A 312 -11.17 13.97 -24.13
C HIS A 312 -11.73 12.85 -25.03
N GLU A 313 -12.75 13.17 -25.83
CA GLU A 313 -13.48 12.25 -26.71
C GLU A 313 -12.57 11.42 -27.63
N ASP A 314 -11.51 12.04 -28.13
CA ASP A 314 -10.54 11.41 -29.04
C ASP A 314 -9.68 10.33 -28.35
N THR A 315 -9.44 10.46 -27.04
CA THR A 315 -8.60 9.52 -26.28
C THR A 315 -9.27 8.16 -26.12
N LEU A 316 -10.60 8.13 -25.94
CA LEU A 316 -11.33 6.86 -25.84
C LEU A 316 -11.64 6.25 -27.20
N ARG A 317 -11.98 7.08 -28.20
CA ARG A 317 -12.30 6.59 -29.55
C ARG A 317 -11.10 5.98 -30.28
N SER A 318 -9.89 6.37 -29.90
CA SER A 318 -8.65 5.82 -30.45
C SER A 318 -8.23 4.48 -29.84
N ILE A 319 -8.91 4.02 -28.77
CA ILE A 319 -8.59 2.73 -28.14
C ILE A 319 -8.98 1.60 -29.08
N LYS A 320 -7.97 0.89 -29.59
CA LYS A 320 -8.17 -0.32 -30.39
C LYS A 320 -8.66 -1.46 -29.47
N PRO A 321 -9.67 -2.25 -29.90
CA PRO A 321 -10.02 -3.50 -29.21
C PRO A 321 -8.80 -4.40 -29.05
N LYS A 322 -8.70 -5.15 -27.94
CA LYS A 322 -7.55 -6.03 -27.61
C LYS A 322 -6.18 -5.35 -27.50
N SER A 323 -6.14 -4.02 -27.38
CA SER A 323 -4.89 -3.31 -27.12
C SER A 323 -4.53 -3.36 -25.64
N LYS A 324 -3.24 -3.18 -25.32
CA LYS A 324 -2.78 -3.01 -23.93
C LYS A 324 -3.51 -1.86 -23.22
N GLN A 325 -3.89 -0.81 -23.96
CA GLN A 325 -4.67 0.31 -23.43
C GLN A 325 -6.09 -0.12 -23.03
N ALA A 326 -6.74 -0.98 -23.83
CA ALA A 326 -8.02 -1.59 -23.47
C ALA A 326 -7.89 -2.51 -22.24
N ASP A 327 -6.80 -3.28 -22.12
CA ASP A 327 -6.54 -4.14 -20.95
C ASP A 327 -6.37 -3.31 -19.66
N VAL A 328 -5.60 -2.23 -19.71
CA VAL A 328 -5.42 -1.31 -18.58
C VAL A 328 -6.74 -0.66 -18.20
N LEU A 329 -7.54 -0.24 -19.19
CA LEU A 329 -8.85 0.34 -18.92
C LEU A 329 -9.83 -0.67 -18.30
N ALA A 330 -9.80 -1.93 -18.75
CA ALA A 330 -10.57 -3.01 -18.12
C ALA A 330 -10.17 -3.21 -16.65
N LEU A 331 -8.87 -3.12 -16.34
CA LEU A 331 -8.36 -3.21 -14.98
C LEU A 331 -8.83 -2.02 -14.11
N MET A 332 -8.82 -0.81 -14.66
CA MET A 332 -9.36 0.38 -13.98
C MET A 332 -10.84 0.20 -13.64
N LEU A 333 -11.65 -0.27 -14.59
CA LEU A 333 -13.08 -0.53 -14.37
C LEU A 333 -13.31 -1.67 -13.35
N ARG A 334 -12.46 -2.70 -13.33
CA ARG A 334 -12.52 -3.73 -12.27
C ARG A 334 -12.21 -3.15 -10.89
N ASN A 335 -11.21 -2.28 -10.79
CA ASN A 335 -10.89 -1.63 -9.52
C ASN A 335 -12.04 -0.75 -9.01
N VAL A 336 -12.82 -0.14 -9.91
CA VAL A 336 -14.06 0.57 -9.55
C VAL A 336 -15.05 -0.37 -8.86
N CYS A 337 -15.29 -1.57 -9.42
CA CYS A 337 -16.17 -2.56 -8.78
C CYS A 337 -15.67 -2.93 -7.38
N ILE A 338 -14.36 -3.21 -7.23
CA ILE A 338 -13.75 -3.55 -5.94
C ILE A 338 -13.92 -2.41 -4.92
N CYS A 339 -13.68 -1.17 -5.33
CA CYS A 339 -13.84 -0.01 -4.45
C CYS A 339 -15.28 0.17 -4.02
N SER A 340 -16.20 -0.07 -4.93
CA SER A 340 -17.61 0.05 -4.65
C SER A 340 -18.12 -1.04 -3.70
N ASP A 341 -17.70 -2.29 -3.89
CA ASP A 341 -18.00 -3.39 -2.94
C ASP A 341 -17.42 -3.09 -1.56
N PHE A 342 -16.20 -2.56 -1.53
CA PHE A 342 -15.52 -2.14 -0.29
C PHE A 342 -16.29 -1.02 0.41
N ILE A 343 -16.67 0.02 -0.31
CA ILE A 343 -17.44 1.16 0.18
C ILE A 343 -18.81 0.69 0.69
N GLN A 344 -19.51 -0.14 -0.07
CA GLN A 344 -20.82 -0.67 0.33
C GLN A 344 -20.70 -1.51 1.60
N SER A 345 -19.65 -2.33 1.70
CA SER A 345 -19.31 -3.09 2.91
C SER A 345 -18.98 -2.19 4.10
N TYR A 346 -18.26 -1.11 3.85
CA TYR A 346 -17.86 -0.10 4.84
C TYR A 346 -19.07 0.61 5.45
N VAL A 347 -20.05 0.94 4.59
CA VAL A 347 -21.29 1.61 4.96
C VAL A 347 -22.26 0.68 5.69
N ASN A 348 -22.43 -0.55 5.19
CA ASN A 348 -23.52 -1.43 5.65
C ASN A 348 -23.14 -2.34 6.83
N ASP A 349 -21.89 -2.79 6.95
CA ASP A 349 -21.48 -3.67 8.05
C ASP A 349 -19.96 -3.58 8.34
N SER A 350 -19.62 -2.77 9.35
CA SER A 350 -18.23 -2.64 9.83
C SER A 350 -17.62 -3.99 10.29
N ARG A 351 -18.44 -4.97 10.70
CA ARG A 351 -17.95 -6.32 11.06
C ARG A 351 -17.66 -7.16 9.82
N PHE A 352 -18.37 -6.96 8.72
CA PHE A 352 -18.06 -7.57 7.42
C PHE A 352 -16.76 -7.00 6.84
N LEU A 353 -16.60 -5.66 6.86
CA LEU A 353 -15.34 -5.00 6.52
C LEU A 353 -14.18 -5.56 7.34
N MET A 354 -14.35 -5.70 8.66
CA MET A 354 -13.32 -6.22 9.55
C MET A 354 -12.95 -7.69 9.24
N ARG A 355 -13.88 -8.49 8.71
CA ARG A 355 -13.60 -9.85 8.23
C ARG A 355 -12.83 -9.85 6.91
N MET A 356 -13.26 -9.02 5.95
CA MET A 356 -12.63 -8.87 4.63
C MET A 356 -11.17 -8.39 4.74
N VAL A 357 -10.95 -7.42 5.64
CA VAL A 357 -9.64 -6.83 5.97
C VAL A 357 -8.75 -7.87 6.68
N LYS A 358 -9.29 -8.62 7.65
CA LYS A 358 -8.56 -9.73 8.30
C LYS A 358 -8.13 -10.84 7.33
N SER A 359 -8.97 -11.19 6.35
CA SER A 359 -8.63 -12.23 5.37
C SER A 359 -7.53 -11.81 4.39
N MET A 360 -7.34 -10.52 4.16
CA MET A 360 -6.34 -10.00 3.21
C MET A 360 -5.04 -9.55 3.89
N GLY A 361 -4.92 -9.68 5.22
CA GLY A 361 -3.65 -9.48 5.93
C GLY A 361 -3.23 -8.02 6.14
N GLY A 362 -4.11 -7.04 5.88
CA GLY A 362 -3.83 -5.61 6.06
C GLY A 362 -4.93 -4.86 6.81
N GLY A 363 -4.74 -3.58 7.09
CA GLY A 363 -5.76 -2.67 7.66
C GLY A 363 -6.72 -2.09 6.62
N VAL A 364 -7.84 -1.49 7.07
CA VAL A 364 -8.77 -0.73 6.19
C VAL A 364 -8.00 0.35 5.43
N GLU A 365 -7.10 1.03 6.13
CA GLU A 365 -6.24 2.09 5.61
C GLU A 365 -5.33 1.60 4.49
N GLU A 366 -4.61 0.51 4.74
CA GLU A 366 -3.70 -0.10 3.77
C GLU A 366 -4.47 -0.55 2.52
N LYS A 367 -5.73 -0.98 2.67
CA LYS A 367 -6.58 -1.35 1.53
C LYS A 367 -6.99 -0.14 0.71
N ILE A 368 -7.35 0.96 1.37
CA ILE A 368 -7.67 2.23 0.71
C ILE A 368 -6.43 2.76 -0.02
N GLU A 369 -5.27 2.77 0.64
CA GLU A 369 -4.01 3.22 0.06
C GLU A 369 -3.61 2.36 -1.15
N ALA A 370 -3.72 1.03 -1.04
CA ALA A 370 -3.43 0.12 -2.14
C ALA A 370 -4.38 0.32 -3.34
N LEU A 371 -5.67 0.55 -3.09
CA LEU A 371 -6.65 0.82 -4.15
C LEU A 371 -6.39 2.18 -4.82
N SER A 372 -6.10 3.22 -4.03
CA SER A 372 -5.73 4.55 -4.54
C SER A 372 -4.45 4.49 -5.36
N ALA A 373 -3.41 3.79 -4.88
CA ALA A 373 -2.16 3.60 -5.61
C ALA A 373 -2.39 2.85 -6.93
N ALA A 374 -3.21 1.80 -6.93
CA ALA A 374 -3.55 1.06 -8.14
C ALA A 374 -4.22 1.94 -9.21
N PHE A 375 -5.08 2.89 -8.81
CA PHE A 375 -5.65 3.86 -9.75
C PHE A 375 -4.61 4.80 -10.35
N VAL A 376 -3.68 5.31 -9.53
CA VAL A 376 -2.58 6.17 -10.00
C VAL A 376 -1.68 5.41 -10.97
N GLU A 377 -1.28 4.19 -10.63
CA GLU A 377 -0.43 3.35 -11.46
C GLU A 377 -1.11 2.96 -12.77
N ASN A 378 -2.39 2.55 -12.72
CA ASN A 378 -3.14 2.19 -13.93
C ASN A 378 -3.33 3.41 -14.85
N ARG A 379 -3.65 4.58 -14.29
CA ARG A 379 -3.73 5.82 -15.07
C ARG A 379 -2.38 6.12 -15.74
N ARG A 380 -1.28 6.01 -15.00
CA ARG A 380 0.06 6.21 -15.56
C ARG A 380 0.33 5.23 -16.69
N ALA A 381 0.07 3.94 -16.49
CA ALA A 381 0.25 2.91 -17.52
C ALA A 381 -0.62 3.16 -18.76
N PHE A 382 -1.86 3.62 -18.58
CA PHE A 382 -2.77 3.98 -19.68
C PHE A 382 -2.19 5.14 -20.51
N LEU A 383 -1.72 6.20 -19.84
CA LEU A 383 -1.15 7.37 -20.49
C LEU A 383 0.21 7.07 -21.14
N ASP A 384 1.09 6.34 -20.47
CA ASP A 384 2.39 5.91 -21.02
C ASP A 384 2.19 5.08 -22.29
N GLN A 385 1.21 4.18 -22.30
CA GLN A 385 0.89 3.39 -23.50
C GLN A 385 0.33 4.25 -24.63
N ALA A 386 -0.45 5.29 -24.32
CA ALA A 386 -0.95 6.25 -25.30
C ALA A 386 0.20 7.09 -25.90
N VAL A 387 1.15 7.54 -25.07
CA VAL A 387 2.36 8.26 -25.51
C VAL A 387 3.21 7.39 -26.42
N ILE A 388 3.52 6.15 -26.02
CA ILE A 388 4.30 5.22 -26.85
C ILE A 388 3.60 4.97 -28.20
N THR A 389 2.27 4.81 -28.20
CA THR A 389 1.51 4.59 -29.44
C THR A 389 1.56 5.83 -30.35
N ALA A 390 1.44 7.04 -29.77
CA ALA A 390 1.55 8.29 -30.51
C ALA A 390 2.96 8.49 -31.10
N GLU A 391 4.01 8.19 -30.34
CA GLU A 391 5.40 8.25 -30.80
C GLU A 391 5.65 7.25 -31.95
N ILE A 392 5.22 5.99 -31.81
CA ILE A 392 5.34 4.98 -32.88
C ILE A 392 4.61 5.46 -34.15
N THR A 393 3.39 5.99 -34.00
CA THR A 393 2.60 6.47 -35.13
C THR A 393 3.27 7.67 -35.80
N ALA A 394 3.83 8.60 -35.02
CA ALA A 394 4.58 9.74 -35.55
C ALA A 394 5.83 9.29 -36.32
N PHE A 395 6.59 8.33 -35.79
CA PHE A 395 7.74 7.75 -36.50
C PHE A 395 7.35 7.05 -37.81
N GLN A 396 6.24 6.32 -37.83
CA GLN A 396 5.73 5.66 -39.04
C GLN A 396 5.33 6.69 -40.10
N ILE A 397 4.59 7.74 -39.72
CA ILE A 397 4.22 8.83 -40.65
C ILE A 397 5.47 9.51 -41.22
N LEU A 398 6.46 9.81 -40.38
CA LEU A 398 7.72 10.42 -40.82
C LEU A 398 8.47 9.52 -41.81
N ASN A 399 8.50 8.21 -41.56
CA ASN A 399 9.13 7.25 -42.45
C ASN A 399 8.40 7.14 -43.80
N ASP A 400 7.07 7.13 -43.79
CA ASP A 400 6.24 7.10 -44.99
C ASP A 400 6.43 8.37 -45.84
N MET A 401 6.50 9.55 -45.20
CA MET A 401 6.84 10.81 -45.88
C MET A 401 8.22 10.76 -46.53
N GLY A 402 9.22 10.18 -45.86
CA GLY A 402 10.56 9.96 -46.42
C GLY A 402 10.54 9.08 -47.67
N ASN A 403 9.80 7.97 -47.63
CA ASN A 403 9.62 7.07 -48.77
C ASN A 403 8.90 7.74 -49.95
N ILE A 404 7.87 8.55 -49.67
CA ILE A 404 7.15 9.31 -50.70
C ILE A 404 8.09 10.35 -51.33
N SER A 405 8.89 11.06 -50.52
CA SER A 405 9.86 12.03 -51.00
C SER A 405 10.89 11.39 -51.93
N ALA A 406 11.45 10.25 -51.56
CA ALA A 406 12.41 9.53 -52.40
C ALA A 406 11.79 9.08 -53.73
N LYS A 407 10.52 8.64 -53.70
CA LYS A 407 9.78 8.26 -54.91
C LYS A 407 9.48 9.46 -55.81
N LEU A 408 9.18 10.62 -55.23
CA LEU A 408 8.95 11.86 -55.96
C LEU A 408 10.22 12.33 -56.69
N GLU A 409 11.38 12.29 -56.01
CA GLU A 409 12.69 12.61 -56.59
C GLU A 409 13.05 11.67 -57.75
N TRP A 410 12.76 10.38 -57.59
CA TRP A 410 12.95 9.39 -58.66
C TRP A 410 12.09 9.69 -59.90
N VAL A 411 10.80 10.02 -59.70
CA VAL A 411 9.91 10.42 -60.81
C VAL A 411 10.38 11.72 -61.46
N SER A 412 10.79 12.71 -60.66
CA SER A 412 11.30 13.99 -61.14
C SER A 412 12.51 13.81 -62.07
N SER A 413 13.45 12.94 -61.69
CA SER A 413 14.63 12.61 -62.48
C SER A 413 14.28 11.96 -63.83
N GLN A 414 13.29 11.07 -63.86
CA GLN A 414 12.81 10.42 -65.10
C GLN A 414 12.12 11.38 -66.08
N VAL A 415 11.51 12.44 -65.56
CA VAL A 415 10.84 13.46 -66.39
C VAL A 415 11.83 14.47 -66.94
N SER A 416 12.91 14.78 -66.21
CA SER A 416 13.92 15.76 -66.65
C SER A 416 14.89 15.23 -67.72
N ASP A 417 15.01 13.91 -67.87
CA ASP A 417 15.86 13.25 -68.89
C ASP A 417 15.13 13.00 -70.23
N ARG A 418 13.88 13.44 -70.36
CA ARG A 418 13.11 13.44 -71.62
C ARG A 418 12.97 14.86 -72.15
#